data_AF-A0A6J2Y4H5-F1
#
_entry.id   AF-A0A6J2Y4H5-F1
#
_cell.length_a   1.000
_cell.length_b   1.000
_cell.length_c   1.000
_cell.angle_alpha   90.00
_cell.angle_beta   90.00
_cell.angle_gamma   90.00
#
_symmetry.space_group_name_H-M   'P 1'
#
loop_
_entity.id
_entity.type
_entity.pdbx_description
1 polymer ?
#
loop_
_entity_poly.entity_id
_entity_poly.type
_entity_poly.pdbx_seq_one_letter_code
_entity_poly.pdbx_strand_id
1 'polypeptide(L)'
;MKYLLRVRGVTRKDRIRNDIIRENLQIQSMQAFIEQRQLSWWGHLQRMNNDIPVKKIWEARTQGKRNRGRPKETWNKIVVKHILKRKGSTWTKTKQMAQNRKK
;
A
#
# COMPACT_ATOMS: atom_id res chain seq x y z
N MET A 1 -2.22 12.34 -16.83
CA MET A 1 -0.81 12.65 -16.43
C MET A 1 -0.05 13.06 -17.68
N LYS A 2 0.65 14.22 -17.69
CA LYS A 2 1.31 14.74 -18.91
C LYS A 2 2.34 13.75 -19.51
N TYR A 3 3.08 13.04 -18.67
CA TYR A 3 4.05 12.02 -19.10
C TYR A 3 3.41 10.89 -19.92
N LEU A 4 2.40 10.20 -19.37
CA LEU A 4 1.74 9.07 -20.04
C LEU A 4 1.03 9.48 -21.34
N LEU A 5 0.47 10.69 -21.36
CA LEU A 5 -0.11 11.29 -22.55
C LEU A 5 0.94 11.44 -23.66
N ARG A 6 2.11 11.97 -23.32
CA ARG A 6 3.22 12.15 -24.27
C ARG A 6 3.78 10.81 -24.77
N VAL A 7 3.96 9.83 -23.89
CA VAL A 7 4.42 8.48 -24.25
C VAL A 7 3.46 7.82 -25.24
N ARG A 8 2.15 7.98 -25.06
CA ARG A 8 1.14 7.38 -25.95
C ARG A 8 0.87 8.21 -27.22
N GLY A 9 1.37 9.43 -27.30
CA GLY A 9 1.09 10.37 -28.39
C GLY A 9 -0.31 11.01 -28.33
N VAL A 10 -0.93 11.04 -27.14
CA VAL A 10 -2.31 11.52 -26.93
C VAL A 10 -2.28 12.91 -26.32
N THR A 11 -3.19 13.77 -26.76
CA THR A 11 -3.35 15.13 -26.26
C THR A 11 -4.54 15.23 -25.29
N ARG A 12 -4.67 16.38 -24.62
CA ARG A 12 -5.87 16.64 -23.80
C ARG A 12 -7.16 16.79 -24.64
N LYS A 13 -7.05 17.11 -25.93
CA LYS A 13 -8.21 17.28 -26.83
C LYS A 13 -8.93 15.96 -27.10
N ASP A 14 -8.21 14.84 -27.02
CA ASP A 14 -8.76 13.51 -27.27
C ASP A 14 -9.69 13.02 -26.15
N ARG A 15 -9.74 13.73 -25.01
CA ARG A 15 -10.63 13.45 -23.86
C ARG A 15 -10.61 11.99 -23.37
N ILE A 16 -9.53 11.26 -23.63
CA ILE A 16 -9.35 9.88 -23.19
C ILE A 16 -9.09 9.84 -21.67
N ARG A 17 -9.79 8.95 -20.97
CA ARG A 17 -9.59 8.75 -19.52
C ARG A 17 -8.19 8.20 -19.24
N ASN A 18 -7.57 8.66 -18.15
CA ASN A 18 -6.23 8.19 -17.75
C ASN A 18 -6.17 6.68 -17.51
N ASP A 19 -7.29 6.06 -17.10
CA ASP A 19 -7.34 4.62 -16.84
C ASP A 19 -7.20 3.81 -18.13
N ILE A 20 -7.84 4.25 -19.23
CA ILE A 20 -7.68 3.66 -20.57
C ILE A 20 -6.24 3.80 -21.06
N ILE A 21 -5.61 4.96 -20.84
CA ILE A 21 -4.21 5.18 -21.23
C ILE A 21 -3.27 4.24 -20.47
N ARG A 22 -3.53 4.01 -19.18
CA ARG A 22 -2.76 3.09 -18.35
C ARG A 22 -2.95 1.63 -18.76
N GLU A 23 -4.18 1.24 -19.05
CA GLU A 23 -4.51 -0.10 -19.54
C GLU A 23 -3.80 -0.41 -20.86
N ASN A 24 -3.86 0.52 -21.82
CA ASN A 24 -3.14 0.40 -23.09
C ASN A 24 -1.62 0.30 -22.93
N LEU A 25 -1.05 0.97 -21.93
CA LEU A 25 0.38 0.91 -21.61
C LEU A 25 0.73 -0.25 -20.67
N GLN A 26 -0.26 -1.03 -20.21
CA GLN A 26 -0.11 -2.09 -19.20
C GLN A 26 0.55 -1.59 -17.89
N ILE A 27 0.30 -0.32 -17.54
CA ILE A 27 0.85 0.32 -16.33
C ILE A 27 -0.19 0.30 -15.22
N GLN A 28 0.17 -0.23 -14.05
CA GLN A 28 -0.70 -0.17 -12.88
C GLN A 28 -0.95 1.27 -12.40
N SER A 29 -2.08 1.49 -11.72
CA SER A 29 -2.36 2.80 -11.13
C SER A 29 -1.35 3.12 -10.01
N MET A 30 -1.05 4.41 -9.83
CA MET A 30 -0.16 4.87 -8.75
C MET A 30 -0.65 4.41 -7.37
N GLN A 31 -1.97 4.40 -7.18
CA GLN A 31 -2.58 3.91 -5.96
C GLN A 31 -2.30 2.41 -5.75
N ALA A 32 -2.51 1.57 -6.78
CA ALA A 32 -2.21 0.14 -6.70
C ALA A 32 -0.73 -0.12 -6.36
N PHE A 33 0.18 0.66 -6.96
CA PHE A 33 1.60 0.56 -6.69
C PHE A 33 1.99 0.93 -5.26
N ILE A 34 1.44 2.03 -4.73
CA ILE A 34 1.66 2.45 -3.33
C ILE A 34 1.17 1.35 -2.38
N GLU A 35 0.00 0.80 -2.64
CA GLU A 35 -0.59 -0.25 -1.82
C GLU A 35 0.21 -1.55 -1.87
N GLN A 36 0.71 -1.93 -3.04
CA GLN A 36 1.61 -3.07 -3.19
C GLN A 36 2.88 -2.90 -2.36
N ARG A 37 3.49 -1.71 -2.39
CA ARG A 37 4.67 -1.38 -1.58
C ARG A 37 4.35 -1.42 -0.08
N GLN A 38 3.21 -0.87 0.32
CA GLN A 38 2.75 -0.91 1.71
C GLN A 38 2.57 -2.36 2.20
N LEU A 39 1.91 -3.21 1.41
CA LEU A 39 1.74 -4.63 1.75
C LEU A 39 3.06 -5.39 1.77
N SER A 40 3.99 -5.08 0.87
CA SER A 40 5.32 -5.70 0.85
C SER A 40 6.11 -5.42 2.13
N TRP A 41 6.16 -4.15 2.55
CA TRP A 41 6.77 -3.75 3.82
C TRP A 41 6.05 -4.39 5.01
N TRP A 42 4.73 -4.52 4.93
CA TRP A 42 3.93 -5.01 6.05
C TRP A 42 4.16 -6.50 6.24
N GLY A 43 4.18 -7.25 5.13
CA GLY A 43 4.54 -8.65 5.13
C GLY A 43 5.98 -8.88 5.59
N HIS A 44 6.91 -7.98 5.23
CA HIS A 44 8.28 -8.03 5.76
C HIS A 44 8.30 -7.89 7.29
N LEU A 45 7.58 -6.93 7.86
CA LEU A 45 7.44 -6.79 9.32
C LEU A 45 6.79 -8.03 9.97
N GLN A 46 5.78 -8.64 9.34
CA GLN A 46 5.15 -9.85 9.87
C GLN A 46 6.12 -11.04 9.96
N ARG A 47 7.07 -11.14 9.02
CA ARG A 47 8.08 -12.21 8.97
C ARG A 47 9.32 -11.91 9.82
N MET A 48 9.57 -10.65 10.15
CA MET A 48 10.73 -10.23 10.92
C MET A 48 10.71 -10.87 12.33
N ASN A 49 11.86 -11.25 12.88
CA ASN A 49 11.94 -11.79 14.24
C ASN A 49 11.53 -10.72 15.28
N ASN A 50 10.86 -11.13 16.36
CA ASN A 50 10.42 -10.27 17.46
C ASN A 50 11.60 -9.62 18.18
N ASP A 51 12.80 -10.20 18.13
CA ASP A 51 13.98 -9.64 18.78
C ASP A 51 14.50 -8.37 18.11
N ILE A 52 14.15 -8.15 16.83
CA ILE A 52 14.60 -7.01 16.06
C ILE A 52 13.90 -5.73 16.56
N PRO A 53 14.66 -4.67 16.93
CA PRO A 53 14.09 -3.45 17.51
C PRO A 53 12.99 -2.81 16.66
N VAL A 54 13.13 -2.85 15.34
CA VAL A 54 12.13 -2.32 14.40
C VAL A 54 10.77 -2.97 14.60
N LYS A 55 10.72 -4.30 14.79
CA LYS A 55 9.47 -5.01 15.05
C LYS A 55 8.91 -4.66 16.43
N LYS A 56 9.75 -4.63 17.47
CA LYS A 56 9.34 -4.23 18.82
C LYS A 56 8.70 -2.84 18.84
N ILE A 57 9.33 -1.86 18.19
CA ILE A 57 8.82 -0.49 18.10
C ILE A 57 7.51 -0.43 17.28
N TRP A 58 7.41 -1.21 16.21
CA TRP A 58 6.20 -1.26 15.39
C TRP A 58 5.00 -1.88 16.13
N GLU A 59 5.25 -2.90 16.97
CA GLU A 59 4.23 -3.53 17.82
C GLU A 59 3.91 -2.71 19.08
N ALA A 60 4.83 -1.84 19.51
CA ALA A 60 4.67 -1.01 20.69
C ALA A 60 3.43 -0.11 20.59
N ARG A 61 2.54 -0.22 21.57
CA ARG A 61 1.39 0.67 21.73
C ARG A 61 1.76 1.78 22.71
N THR A 62 2.17 2.92 22.18
CA THR A 62 2.42 4.11 23.00
C THR A 62 1.12 4.55 23.68
N GLN A 63 1.10 4.54 25.00
CA GLN A 63 0.03 5.13 25.79
C GLN A 63 0.18 6.65 25.79
N GLY A 64 -0.92 7.38 25.69
CA GLY A 64 -0.94 8.85 25.71
C GLY A 64 -1.59 9.50 24.49
N LYS A 65 -1.82 10.81 24.62
CA LYS A 65 -2.46 11.63 23.57
C LYS A 65 -1.45 11.97 22.49
N ARG A 66 -1.85 11.85 21.23
CA ARG A 66 -1.02 12.28 20.10
C ARG A 66 -1.00 13.81 20.02
N ASN A 67 0.17 14.39 19.83
CA ASN A 67 0.33 15.83 19.61
C ASN A 67 -0.40 16.29 18.33
N ARG A 68 -0.81 17.57 18.31
CA ARG A 68 -1.39 18.21 17.13
C ARG A 68 -0.39 18.19 15.97
N GLY A 69 -0.88 18.00 14.74
CA GLY A 69 -0.06 17.92 13.52
C GLY A 69 0.36 16.50 13.10
N ARG A 70 0.30 15.50 14.00
CA ARG A 70 0.61 14.11 13.62
C ARG A 70 -0.53 13.49 12.81
N PRO A 71 -0.25 12.66 11.78
CA PRO A 71 -1.28 11.90 11.08
C PRO A 71 -2.16 11.09 12.03
N LYS A 72 -3.48 11.16 11.84
CA LYS A 72 -4.48 10.49 12.69
C LYS A 72 -4.43 8.96 12.56
N GLU A 73 -4.18 8.47 11.36
CA GLU A 73 -4.15 7.04 11.08
C GLU A 73 -2.73 6.49 11.21
N THR A 74 -2.60 5.36 11.90
CA THR A 74 -1.36 4.60 11.95
C THR A 74 -1.23 3.75 10.69
N TRP A 75 -0.02 3.31 10.42
CA TRP A 75 0.26 2.46 9.27
C TRP A 75 -0.57 1.15 9.31
N ASN A 76 -0.75 0.54 10.48
CA ASN A 76 -1.60 -0.66 10.64
C ASN A 76 -3.06 -0.36 10.33
N LYS A 77 -3.55 0.81 10.77
CA LYS A 77 -4.91 1.24 10.43
C LYS A 77 -5.05 1.42 8.93
N ILE A 78 -4.06 2.00 8.24
CA ILE A 78 -4.10 2.18 6.79
C ILE A 78 -4.15 0.83 6.06
N VAL A 79 -3.26 -0.10 6.41
CA VAL A 79 -3.21 -1.43 5.80
C VAL A 79 -4.53 -2.17 6.01
N VAL A 80 -5.03 -2.25 7.26
CA VAL A 80 -6.26 -2.98 7.60
C VAL A 80 -7.50 -2.32 7.00
N LYS A 81 -7.68 -1.03 7.25
CA LYS A 81 -8.92 -0.31 6.93
C LYS A 81 -9.06 -0.02 5.45
N HIS A 82 -7.96 0.32 4.77
CA HIS A 82 -8.02 0.78 3.38
C HIS A 82 -7.58 -0.28 2.39
N ILE A 83 -6.51 -1.02 2.66
CA ILE A 83 -5.97 -1.98 1.68
C ILE A 83 -6.69 -3.32 1.78
N LEU A 84 -6.74 -3.91 2.96
CA LEU A 84 -7.33 -5.23 3.18
C LEU A 84 -8.85 -5.22 2.95
N LYS A 85 -9.54 -4.18 3.43
CA LYS A 85 -10.99 -4.01 3.19
C LYS A 85 -11.33 -3.94 1.69
N ARG A 86 -10.59 -3.16 0.89
CA ARG A 86 -10.82 -3.08 -0.57
C ARG A 86 -10.49 -4.38 -1.30
N LYS A 87 -9.47 -5.11 -0.84
CA LYS A 87 -9.10 -6.42 -1.38
C LYS A 87 -9.96 -7.58 -0.86
N GLY A 88 -11.00 -7.31 -0.06
CA GLY A 88 -11.86 -8.35 0.52
C GLY A 88 -11.09 -9.39 1.35
N SER A 89 -9.94 -9.01 1.91
CA SER A 89 -9.03 -9.92 2.59
C SER A 89 -9.03 -9.66 4.08
N THR A 90 -9.06 -10.72 4.88
CA THR A 90 -9.01 -10.61 6.34
C THR A 90 -7.55 -10.47 6.80
N TRP A 91 -7.35 -9.80 7.94
CA TRP A 91 -6.03 -9.66 8.58
C TRP A 91 -5.31 -10.99 8.77
N THR A 92 -6.01 -12.00 9.30
CA THR A 92 -5.49 -13.35 9.56
C THR A 92 -5.02 -14.02 8.27
N LYS A 93 -5.87 -14.04 7.24
CA LYS A 93 -5.55 -14.58 5.91
C LYS A 93 -4.32 -13.89 5.31
N THR A 94 -4.26 -12.57 5.40
CA THR A 94 -3.13 -11.80 4.83
C THR A 94 -1.83 -12.05 5.60
N LYS A 95 -1.90 -12.20 6.92
CA LYS A 95 -0.74 -12.54 7.75
C LYS A 95 -0.21 -13.93 7.41
N GLN A 96 -1.10 -14.91 7.25
CA GLN A 96 -0.74 -16.27 6.84
C GLN A 96 -0.13 -16.29 5.42
N MET A 97 -0.72 -15.55 4.47
CA MET A 97 -0.14 -15.38 3.12
C MET A 97 1.24 -14.72 3.16
N ALA A 98 1.44 -13.73 4.04
CA ALA A 98 2.74 -13.09 4.19
C ALA A 98 3.81 -14.02 4.77
N GLN A 99 3.43 -14.99 5.62
CA GLN A 99 4.33 -16.00 6.17
C GLN A 99 4.65 -17.11 5.15
N ASN A 100 3.66 -17.52 4.35
CA ASN A 100 3.76 -18.63 3.38
C ASN A 100 4.46 -18.26 2.05
N ARG A 101 5.37 -17.27 2.05
CA ARG A 101 6.12 -16.91 0.84
C ARG A 101 7.12 -18.02 0.52
N LYS A 102 6.82 -18.84 -0.49
CA LYS A 102 7.79 -19.79 -1.06
C LYS A 102 9.06 -19.03 -1.46
N LYS A 103 10.21 -19.50 -0.99
CA LYS A 103 11.53 -19.01 -1.42
C LYS A 103 11.77 -19.43 -2.86
#